data_AF-A0A938SLB2-F1
#
_entry.id   AF-A0A938SLB2-F1
#
_cell.length_a   1.000
_cell.length_b   1.000
_cell.length_c   1.000
_cell.angle_alpha   90.00
_cell.angle_beta   90.00
_cell.angle_gamma   90.00
#
_symmetry.space_group_name_H-M   'P 1'
#
loop_
_entity.id
_entity.type
_entity.pdbx_description
1 polymer ?
#
loop_
_entity_poly.entity_id
_entity_poly.type
_entity_poly.pdbx_seq_one_letter_code
_entity_poly.pdbx_strand_id
1 'polypeptide(L)'
;MKTVMVVTTPDIAGKRTVRALGLVRGNTIRARHVGKDIMALLRNLVGGEILEYSKLLAESREQALDRMVAEAQELGANAVVNVRFATSVVMGGAAEMLAYGTAVIIEDL
;
A
#
# COMPACT_ATOMS: atom_id res chain seq x y z
N MET A 1 -4.10 -5.74 -20.42
CA MET A 1 -2.93 -5.23 -19.66
C MET A 1 -2.27 -6.41 -18.97
N LYS A 2 -0.93 -6.49 -18.94
CA LYS A 2 -0.23 -7.56 -18.20
C LYS A 2 -0.35 -7.28 -16.69
N THR A 3 -0.70 -8.30 -15.92
CA THR A 3 -0.74 -8.23 -14.45
C THR A 3 0.68 -8.06 -13.91
N VAL A 4 0.89 -7.07 -13.04
CA VAL A 4 2.16 -6.88 -12.32
C VAL A 4 2.12 -7.76 -11.07
N MET A 5 3.10 -8.65 -10.91
CA MET A 5 3.21 -9.49 -9.71
C MET A 5 3.75 -8.64 -8.55
N VAL A 6 3.12 -8.73 -7.38
CA VAL A 6 3.55 -7.95 -6.20
C VAL A 6 3.86 -8.89 -5.05
N VAL A 7 5.06 -8.78 -4.49
CA VAL A 7 5.51 -9.62 -3.36
C VAL A 7 6.23 -8.80 -2.30
N THR A 8 6.16 -9.27 -1.06
CA THR A 8 6.91 -8.69 0.06
C THR A 8 8.32 -9.27 0.20
N THR A 9 8.59 -10.39 -0.46
CA THR A 9 9.93 -11.01 -0.56
C THR A 9 10.83 -10.21 -1.51
N PRO A 10 12.16 -10.26 -1.33
CA PRO A 10 13.10 -9.63 -2.27
C PRO A 10 13.13 -10.33 -3.64
N ASP A 11 12.85 -11.63 -3.66
CA ASP A 11 12.88 -12.48 -4.85
C ASP A 11 11.57 -13.28 -5.00
N ILE A 12 11.31 -13.79 -6.20
CA ILE A 12 10.13 -14.60 -6.53
C ILE A 12 10.59 -16.01 -6.87
N ALA A 13 10.10 -17.01 -6.12
CA ALA A 13 10.45 -18.40 -6.35
C ALA A 13 10.08 -18.85 -7.78
N GLY A 14 11.00 -19.55 -8.46
CA GLY A 14 10.80 -20.00 -9.84
C GLY A 14 11.02 -18.91 -10.90
N LYS A 15 11.39 -17.70 -10.51
CA LYS A 15 11.64 -16.58 -11.42
C LYS A 15 13.01 -15.96 -11.16
N ARG A 16 13.59 -15.32 -12.17
CA ARG A 16 14.82 -14.52 -12.06
C ARG A 16 14.56 -13.07 -12.43
N THR A 17 15.02 -12.14 -11.60
CA THR A 17 15.09 -10.72 -11.94
C THR A 17 16.17 -10.49 -13.00
N VAL A 18 15.78 -9.98 -14.17
CA VAL A 18 16.69 -9.64 -15.28
C VAL A 18 16.98 -8.14 -15.38
N ARG A 19 16.14 -7.30 -14.77
CA ARG A 19 16.37 -5.85 -14.70
C ARG A 19 15.68 -5.22 -13.50
N ALA A 20 16.37 -4.36 -12.78
CA ALA A 20 15.77 -3.47 -11.79
C ALA A 20 15.45 -2.11 -12.44
N LEU A 21 14.23 -1.61 -12.22
CA LEU A 21 13.73 -0.36 -12.79
C LEU A 21 13.71 0.78 -11.75
N GLY A 22 13.93 0.46 -10.48
CA GLY A 22 14.06 1.43 -9.40
C GLY A 22 12.90 1.40 -8.41
N LEU A 23 12.85 2.43 -7.57
CA LEU A 23 11.82 2.64 -6.57
C LEU A 23 10.48 2.95 -7.25
N VAL A 24 9.42 2.32 -6.78
CA VAL A 24 8.03 2.72 -7.04
C VAL A 24 7.30 2.90 -5.73
N ARG A 25 6.30 3.79 -5.74
CA ARG A 25 5.54 4.20 -4.57
C ARG A 25 4.13 4.66 -4.93
N GLY A 26 3.23 4.51 -3.99
CA GLY A 26 1.90 5.08 -4.05
C GLY A 26 1.49 5.51 -2.65
N ASN A 27 1.04 6.75 -2.51
CA ASN A 27 0.56 7.26 -1.23
C ASN A 27 -0.88 7.73 -1.34
N THR A 28 -1.61 7.70 -0.21
CA THR A 28 -2.93 8.32 -0.07
C THR A 28 -3.04 8.95 1.30
N ILE A 29 -3.73 10.09 1.38
CA ILE A 29 -3.97 10.82 2.62
C ILE A 29 -5.48 10.82 2.87
N ARG A 30 -5.89 10.34 4.04
CA ARG A 30 -7.30 10.33 4.46
C ARG A 30 -7.49 11.18 5.70
N ALA A 31 -8.41 12.14 5.61
CA ALA A 31 -8.84 12.96 6.74
C ALA A 31 -9.87 12.20 7.59
N ARG A 32 -9.63 12.19 8.90
CA ARG A 32 -10.48 11.68 9.98
C ARG A 32 -11.63 12.64 10.32
N HIS A 33 -12.33 13.20 9.33
CA HIS A 33 -13.63 13.83 9.64
C HIS A 33 -14.61 12.80 10.24
N VAL A 34 -14.36 11.50 10.01
CA VAL A 34 -15.03 10.35 10.66
C VAL A 34 -14.62 10.16 12.13
N GLY A 35 -13.53 10.78 12.59
CA GLY A 35 -12.91 10.52 13.90
C GLY A 35 -13.67 11.08 15.11
N LYS A 36 -14.45 12.16 14.95
CA LYS A 36 -15.20 12.77 16.06
C LYS A 36 -16.36 11.89 16.50
N ASP A 37 -17.07 11.32 15.53
CA ASP A 37 -18.20 10.42 15.76
C ASP A 37 -17.74 9.02 16.21
N ILE A 38 -16.64 8.52 15.64
CA ILE A 38 -16.00 7.28 16.09
C ILE A 38 -15.49 7.39 17.53
N MET A 39 -14.78 8.47 17.90
CA MET A 39 -14.32 8.67 19.28
C MET A 39 -15.47 8.78 20.28
N ALA A 40 -16.63 9.29 19.85
CA ALA A 40 -17.84 9.29 20.67
C ALA A 40 -18.41 7.87 20.88
N LEU A 41 -18.36 7.01 19.86
CA LEU A 41 -18.71 5.58 19.94
C LEU A 41 -17.72 4.78 20.81
N LEU A 42 -16.42 5.11 20.77
CA LEU A 42 -15.37 4.42 21.52
C LEU A 42 -15.42 4.63 23.03
N ARG A 43 -16.02 5.73 23.51
CA ARG A 43 -16.18 5.97 24.95
C ARG A 43 -16.94 4.85 25.67
N ASN A 44 -17.70 4.03 24.93
CA ASN A 44 -18.44 2.88 25.46
C ASN A 44 -17.85 1.50 25.06
N LEU A 45 -16.78 1.46 24.26
CA LEU A 45 -16.18 0.21 23.76
C LEU A 45 -14.82 -0.03 24.43
N VAL A 46 -14.76 -1.02 25.33
CA VAL A 46 -13.50 -1.48 25.91
C VAL A 46 -12.80 -2.41 24.91
N GLY A 47 -11.79 -1.89 24.21
CA GLY A 47 -10.75 -2.68 23.53
C GLY A 47 -11.13 -3.38 22.21
N GLY A 48 -12.31 -3.12 21.63
CA GLY A 48 -12.76 -3.74 20.38
C GLY A 48 -12.23 -3.11 19.10
N GLU A 49 -12.31 -3.83 17.98
CA GLU A 49 -12.01 -3.32 16.64
C GLU A 49 -12.98 -2.21 16.23
N ILE A 50 -12.45 -1.18 15.57
CA ILE A 50 -13.23 -0.06 15.03
C ILE A 50 -13.49 -0.33 13.56
N LEU A 51 -14.57 -1.04 13.24
CA LEU A 51 -14.86 -1.52 11.89
C LEU A 51 -14.76 -0.43 10.81
N GLU A 52 -15.31 0.77 11.05
CA GLU A 52 -15.24 1.89 10.09
C GLU A 52 -13.79 2.40 9.89
N TYR A 53 -12.97 2.40 10.93
CA TYR A 53 -11.58 2.80 10.82
C TYR A 53 -10.74 1.71 10.14
N SER A 54 -11.00 0.43 10.44
CA SER A 54 -10.41 -0.71 9.76
C SER A 54 -10.74 -0.70 8.26
N LYS A 55 -12.00 -0.43 7.91
CA LYS A 55 -12.45 -0.28 6.51
C LYS A 55 -11.73 0.87 5.81
N LEU A 56 -11.66 2.05 6.45
CA LEU A 56 -10.95 3.20 5.91
C LEU A 56 -9.46 2.89 5.67
N LEU A 57 -8.81 2.17 6.59
CA LEU A 57 -7.42 1.75 6.43
C LEU A 57 -7.24 0.69 5.33
N ALA A 58 -8.19 -0.22 5.16
CA ALA A 58 -8.18 -1.19 4.07
C ALA A 58 -8.29 -0.47 2.70
N GLU A 59 -9.28 0.41 2.54
CA GLU A 59 -9.44 1.21 1.31
C GLU A 59 -8.21 2.08 1.02
N SER A 60 -7.57 2.62 2.06
CA SER A 60 -6.35 3.40 1.92
C SER A 60 -5.16 2.54 1.45
N ARG A 61 -5.04 1.30 1.93
CA ARG A 61 -4.00 0.36 1.49
C ARG A 61 -4.18 -0.01 0.02
N GLU A 62 -5.40 -0.37 -0.39
CA GLU A 62 -5.67 -0.73 -1.78
C GLU A 62 -5.35 0.45 -2.72
N GLN A 63 -5.78 1.67 -2.37
CA GLN A 63 -5.47 2.83 -3.20
C GLN A 63 -3.96 3.14 -3.28
N ALA A 64 -3.22 3.00 -2.18
CA ALA A 64 -1.78 3.17 -2.18
C ALA A 64 -1.09 2.11 -3.05
N LEU A 65 -1.56 0.86 -2.96
CA LEU A 65 -1.07 -0.26 -3.75
C LEU A 65 -1.33 -0.06 -5.24
N ASP A 66 -2.54 0.34 -5.63
CA ASP A 66 -2.93 0.61 -7.01
C ASP A 66 -2.04 1.69 -7.64
N ARG A 67 -1.76 2.77 -6.90
CA ARG A 67 -0.87 3.86 -7.37
C ARG A 67 0.57 3.39 -7.55
N MET A 68 1.09 2.58 -6.63
CA MET A 68 2.43 1.99 -6.76
C MET A 68 2.52 1.05 -7.97
N VAL A 69 1.47 0.25 -8.20
CA VAL A 69 1.39 -0.65 -9.37
C VAL A 69 1.29 0.15 -10.66
N ALA A 70 0.53 1.24 -10.69
CA ALA A 70 0.46 2.13 -11.85
C ALA A 70 1.83 2.73 -12.19
N GLU A 71 2.57 3.24 -11.22
CA GLU A 71 3.95 3.72 -11.44
C GLU A 71 4.87 2.59 -11.95
N ALA A 72 4.75 1.37 -11.41
CA ALA A 72 5.49 0.22 -11.92
C ALA A 72 5.15 -0.12 -13.38
N GLN A 73 3.88 0.00 -13.77
CA GLN A 73 3.44 -0.19 -15.15
C GLN A 73 4.00 0.89 -16.08
N GLU A 74 4.06 2.15 -15.64
CA GLU A 74 4.66 3.26 -16.39
C GLU A 74 6.16 3.02 -16.66
N LEU A 75 6.87 2.39 -15.72
CA LEU A 75 8.26 1.96 -15.89
C LEU A 75 8.41 0.70 -16.76
N GLY A 76 7.31 0.07 -17.16
CA GLY A 76 7.30 -1.18 -17.93
C GLY A 76 7.61 -2.43 -17.11
N ALA A 77 7.49 -2.35 -15.78
CA ALA A 77 7.73 -3.48 -14.88
C ALA A 77 6.69 -4.59 -15.08
N ASN A 78 7.09 -5.84 -14.82
CA ASN A 78 6.16 -6.97 -14.71
C ASN A 78 6.08 -7.52 -13.28
N ALA A 79 6.90 -7.01 -12.35
CA ALA A 79 6.76 -7.27 -10.93
C ALA A 79 7.26 -6.11 -10.06
N VAL A 80 6.78 -6.07 -8.81
CA VAL A 80 7.32 -5.25 -7.72
C VAL A 80 7.69 -6.17 -6.57
N VAL A 81 8.96 -6.15 -6.18
CA VAL A 81 9.49 -6.94 -5.06
C VAL A 81 9.74 -6.07 -3.85
N ASN A 82 9.94 -6.73 -2.71
CA ASN A 82 10.27 -6.10 -1.43
C ASN A 82 9.26 -5.02 -1.02
N VAL A 83 7.98 -5.23 -1.31
CA VAL A 83 6.94 -4.25 -1.00
C VAL A 83 6.78 -4.06 0.50
N ARG A 84 6.63 -2.79 0.90
CA ARG A 84 6.42 -2.35 2.28
C ARG A 84 5.28 -1.34 2.32
N PHE A 85 4.60 -1.32 3.46
CA PHE A 85 3.63 -0.30 3.80
C PHE A 85 4.15 0.54 4.97
N ALA A 86 3.97 1.84 4.90
CA ALA A 86 4.28 2.78 5.97
C ALA A 86 3.07 3.70 6.19
N THR A 87 2.87 4.12 7.43
CA THR A 87 1.84 5.09 7.79
C THR A 87 2.44 6.24 8.57
N SER A 88 1.87 7.44 8.41
CA SER A 88 2.27 8.63 9.16
C SER A 88 1.08 9.52 9.44
N VAL A 89 1.11 10.28 10.54
CA VAL A 89 0.13 11.33 10.80
C VAL A 89 0.69 12.62 10.21
N VAL A 90 0.03 13.13 9.16
CA VAL A 90 0.53 14.29 8.39
C VAL A 90 -0.01 15.61 8.92
N MET A 91 -1.25 15.61 9.44
CA MET A 91 -1.89 16.79 10.03
C MET A 91 -2.85 16.37 11.15
N GLY A 92 -3.34 17.35 11.91
CA GLY A 92 -4.35 17.16 12.94
C GLY A 92 -5.59 16.47 12.39
N GLY A 93 -5.63 15.15 12.54
CA GLY A 93 -6.72 14.33 12.03
C GLY A 93 -6.55 13.82 10.59
N ALA A 94 -5.37 13.76 9.97
CA ALA A 94 -5.21 12.98 8.74
C ALA A 94 -3.98 12.06 8.79
N ALA A 95 -4.14 10.87 8.22
CA ALA A 95 -3.06 9.88 8.12
C ALA A 95 -2.74 9.60 6.66
N GLU A 96 -1.45 9.46 6.37
CA GLU A 96 -0.92 8.94 5.13
C GLU A 96 -0.78 7.42 5.22
N MET A 97 -1.12 6.75 4.11
CA MET A 97 -0.75 5.37 3.81
C MET A 97 0.15 5.39 2.59
N LEU A 98 1.37 4.88 2.73
CA LEU A 98 2.37 4.75 1.68
C LEU A 98 2.63 3.26 1.41
N ALA A 99 2.53 2.84 0.16
CA ALA A 99 3.08 1.58 -0.35
C ALA A 99 4.34 1.90 -1.17
N TYR A 100 5.40 1.12 -1.01
CA TYR A 100 6.62 1.27 -1.82
C TYR A 100 7.35 -0.06 -2.00
N GLY A 101 8.14 -0.16 -3.06
CA GLY A 101 8.92 -1.35 -3.38
C GLY A 101 9.89 -1.13 -4.53
N THR A 102 10.43 -2.20 -5.10
CA THR A 102 11.34 -2.13 -6.24
C THR A 102 10.67 -2.73 -7.49
N ALA A 103 10.48 -1.91 -8.51
CA ALA A 103 9.99 -2.35 -9.80
C ALA A 103 11.09 -3.15 -10.53
N VAL A 104 10.72 -4.31 -11.07
CA VAL A 104 11.65 -5.22 -11.75
C VAL A 104 11.03 -5.85 -13.00
N ILE A 105 11.89 -6.34 -13.87
CA ILE A 105 11.55 -7.31 -14.92
C ILE A 105 12.00 -8.69 -14.46
N ILE A 106 11.08 -9.64 -14.41
CA ILE A 106 11.35 -11.05 -14.12
C ILE A 106 11.08 -11.96 -15.33
N GLU A 107 11.77 -13.08 -15.38
CA GLU A 107 11.57 -14.19 -16.33
C GLU A 107 11.44 -15.52 -15.58
N ASP A 108 10.86 -16.53 -16.21
CA ASP A 108 10.95 -17.91 -15.72
C ASP A 108 12.41 -18.39 -15.69
N LEU A 109 12.75 -19.21 -14.69
CA LEU A 109 14.06 -19.86 -14.58
C LEU A 109 14.30 -20.88 -15.71
#